data_AF-A0A257SIJ1-F1
#
_entry.id   AF-A0A257SIJ1-F1
#
_cell.length_a   1.000
_cell.length_b   1.000
_cell.length_c   1.000
_cell.angle_alpha   90.00
_cell.angle_beta   90.00
_cell.angle_gamma   90.00
#
_symmetry.space_group_name_H-M   'P 1'
#
loop_
_entity.id
_entity.type
_entity.pdbx_description
1 polymer ?
#
loop_
_entity_poly.entity_id
_entity_poly.type
_entity_poly.pdbx_seq_one_letter_code
_entity_poly.pdbx_strand_id
1 'polypeptide(L)'
;MDFDPAAVKAAVSVDADLRDRWRREWGLLMDLAVWGDLRSSQIGLSGKLHKRVLEFGERLHSYGSDRSWIPHPREQIKNALSTSLQTRESLEKVSEIADQLSDGADLASLRVVWEAISAALMAD
;
A
#
# COMPACT_ATOMS: atom_id res chain seq x y z
N MET A 1 9.90 8.71 30.79
CA MET A 1 9.91 9.72 29.71
C MET A 1 8.46 9.85 29.28
N ASP A 2 7.85 10.98 29.59
CA ASP A 2 6.49 11.25 29.13
C ASP A 2 6.53 11.65 27.65
N PHE A 3 5.60 11.12 26.87
CA PHE A 3 5.42 11.50 25.47
C PHE A 3 4.54 12.75 25.42
N ASP A 4 4.91 13.73 24.61
CA ASP A 4 4.03 14.84 24.26
C ASP A 4 2.92 14.32 23.31
N PRO A 5 1.63 14.31 23.73
CA PRO A 5 0.54 13.82 22.90
C PRO A 5 0.37 14.59 21.59
N ALA A 6 0.69 15.89 21.55
CA ALA A 6 0.58 16.70 20.35
C ALA A 6 1.66 16.31 19.33
N ALA A 7 2.90 16.17 19.77
CA ALA A 7 3.99 15.66 18.94
C ALA A 7 3.71 14.23 18.43
N VAL A 8 3.19 13.34 19.28
CA VAL A 8 2.83 11.98 18.85
C VAL A 8 1.73 12.01 17.81
N LYS A 9 0.65 12.77 18.02
CA LYS A 9 -0.43 12.90 17.04
C LYS A 9 0.11 13.39 15.70
N ALA A 10 0.97 14.41 15.70
CA ALA A 10 1.58 14.91 14.47
C ALA A 10 2.44 13.85 13.77
N ALA A 11 3.21 13.06 14.52
CA ALA A 11 4.10 12.03 13.97
C ALA A 11 3.37 10.78 13.45
N VAL A 12 2.17 10.46 13.95
CA VAL A 12 1.41 9.25 13.55
C VAL A 12 0.23 9.55 12.62
N SER A 13 0.00 10.82 12.28
CA SER A 13 -1.04 11.24 11.35
C SER A 13 -0.51 11.25 9.93
N VAL A 14 -1.29 10.72 9.01
CA VAL A 14 -1.02 10.82 7.57
C VAL A 14 -1.93 11.90 6.98
N ASP A 15 -1.36 12.73 6.11
CA ASP A 15 -2.09 13.79 5.41
C ASP A 15 -3.29 13.25 4.62
N ALA A 16 -4.38 14.02 4.57
CA ALA A 16 -5.62 13.59 3.93
C ALA A 16 -5.49 13.52 2.41
N ASP A 17 -4.81 14.48 1.78
CA ASP A 17 -4.64 14.52 0.33
C ASP A 17 -3.74 13.36 -0.14
N LEU A 18 -2.73 13.02 0.68
CA LEU A 18 -1.88 11.85 0.46
C LEU A 18 -2.68 10.54 0.51
N ARG A 19 -3.54 10.36 1.53
CA ARG A 19 -4.41 9.17 1.63
C ARG A 19 -5.39 9.06 0.45
N ASP A 20 -5.96 10.17 0.02
CA ASP A 20 -6.86 10.19 -1.13
C ASP A 20 -6.13 9.87 -2.43
N ARG A 21 -4.89 10.34 -2.59
CA ARG A 21 -4.02 9.96 -3.70
C ARG A 21 -3.76 8.46 -3.72
N TRP A 22 -3.31 7.89 -2.60
CA TRP A 22 -3.07 6.45 -2.45
C TRP A 22 -4.31 5.62 -2.77
N ARG A 23 -5.49 6.05 -2.30
CA ARG A 23 -6.76 5.37 -2.61
C ARG A 23 -7.06 5.36 -4.11
N ARG A 24 -6.84 6.48 -4.81
CA ARG A 24 -7.03 6.57 -6.27
C ARG A 24 -6.04 5.68 -7.02
N GLU A 25 -4.76 5.78 -6.70
CA GLU A 25 -3.69 4.99 -7.36
C GLU A 25 -3.88 3.48 -7.10
N TRP A 26 -4.22 3.08 -5.87
CA TRP A 26 -4.58 1.70 -5.56
C TRP A 26 -5.81 1.23 -6.35
N GLY A 27 -6.84 2.09 -6.50
CA GLY A 27 -8.01 1.77 -7.31
C GLY A 27 -7.67 1.46 -8.77
N LEU A 28 -6.77 2.26 -9.37
CA LEU A 28 -6.25 2.01 -10.72
C LEU A 28 -5.44 0.71 -10.79
N LEU A 29 -4.61 0.45 -9.78
CA LEU A 29 -3.82 -0.78 -9.70
C LEU A 29 -4.72 -2.02 -9.61
N MET A 30 -5.79 -1.95 -8.80
CA MET A 30 -6.75 -3.03 -8.65
C MET A 30 -7.54 -3.27 -9.94
N ASP A 31 -7.94 -2.19 -10.64
CA ASP A 31 -8.61 -2.28 -11.93
C ASP A 31 -7.74 -3.01 -12.96
N LEU A 32 -6.47 -2.58 -13.11
CA LEU A 32 -5.50 -3.23 -13.99
C LEU A 32 -5.23 -4.69 -13.58
N ALA A 33 -5.12 -4.96 -12.27
CA ALA A 33 -4.89 -6.31 -11.80
C ALA A 33 -6.02 -7.25 -12.22
N VAL A 34 -7.28 -6.85 -12.06
CA VAL A 34 -8.46 -7.71 -12.29
C VAL A 34 -8.90 -7.75 -13.74
N TRP A 35 -8.87 -6.61 -14.42
CA TRP A 35 -9.48 -6.43 -15.74
C TRP A 35 -8.47 -6.25 -16.88
N GLY A 36 -7.21 -5.95 -16.56
CA GLY A 36 -6.17 -5.74 -17.57
C GLY A 36 -5.77 -7.03 -18.29
N ASP A 37 -5.33 -6.90 -19.55
CA ASP A 37 -4.63 -7.97 -20.27
C ASP A 37 -3.20 -8.06 -19.73
N LEU A 38 -3.03 -8.96 -18.75
CA LEU A 38 -1.76 -9.28 -18.10
C LEU A 38 -1.45 -10.77 -18.30
N ARG A 39 -0.25 -11.07 -18.80
CA ARG A 39 0.15 -12.44 -19.16
C ARG A 39 1.40 -12.86 -18.41
N SER A 40 1.43 -14.14 -18.05
CA SER A 40 2.64 -14.81 -17.59
C SER A 40 2.63 -16.27 -18.05
N SER A 41 3.81 -16.89 -18.01
CA SER A 41 3.97 -18.32 -18.23
C SER A 41 3.55 -19.17 -17.02
N GLN A 42 3.29 -18.55 -15.86
CA GLN A 42 2.93 -19.24 -14.63
C GLN A 42 1.42 -19.27 -14.40
N ILE A 43 0.87 -20.48 -14.32
CA ILE A 43 -0.54 -20.70 -14.02
C ILE A 43 -0.91 -20.08 -12.66
N GLY A 44 -2.02 -19.34 -12.64
CA GLY A 44 -2.59 -18.76 -11.43
C GLY A 44 -1.92 -17.49 -10.92
N LEU A 45 -0.94 -16.93 -11.65
CA LEU A 45 -0.24 -15.71 -11.23
C LEU A 45 -1.18 -14.49 -11.15
N SER A 46 -2.10 -14.34 -12.11
CA SER A 46 -3.11 -13.26 -12.09
C SER A 46 -3.97 -13.32 -10.81
N GLY A 47 -4.51 -14.49 -10.45
CA GLY A 47 -5.26 -14.63 -9.20
C GLY A 47 -4.43 -14.30 -7.94
N LYS A 48 -3.13 -14.63 -7.94
CA LYS A 48 -2.22 -14.21 -6.86
C LYS A 48 -2.03 -12.69 -6.83
N LEU A 49 -1.85 -12.06 -7.99
CA LEU A 49 -1.73 -10.61 -8.11
C LEU A 49 -2.95 -9.90 -7.52
N HIS A 50 -4.17 -10.31 -7.90
CA HIS A 50 -5.41 -9.69 -7.40
C HIS A 50 -5.45 -9.73 -5.87
N LYS A 51 -5.12 -10.90 -5.30
CA LYS A 51 -5.07 -11.08 -3.85
C LYS A 51 -4.03 -10.16 -3.20
N ARG A 52 -2.81 -10.07 -3.76
CA ARG A 52 -1.75 -9.23 -3.20
C ARG A 52 -2.07 -7.74 -3.28
N VAL A 53 -2.65 -7.28 -4.38
CA VAL A 53 -3.07 -5.89 -4.55
C VAL A 53 -4.21 -5.54 -3.59
N LEU A 54 -5.16 -6.46 -3.36
CA LEU A 54 -6.22 -6.28 -2.37
C LEU A 54 -5.63 -6.19 -0.94
N GLU A 55 -4.80 -7.15 -0.55
CA GLU A 55 -4.11 -7.16 0.74
C GLU A 55 -3.32 -5.85 0.95
N PHE A 56 -2.61 -5.38 -0.07
CA PHE A 56 -1.89 -4.11 -0.02
C PHE A 56 -2.81 -2.92 0.24
N GLY A 57 -3.97 -2.84 -0.42
CA GLY A 57 -4.96 -1.79 -0.17
C GLY A 57 -5.49 -1.79 1.27
N GLU A 58 -5.71 -2.96 1.86
CA GLU A 58 -6.12 -3.09 3.27
C GLU A 58 -5.03 -2.60 4.23
N ARG A 59 -3.75 -2.88 3.94
CA ARG A 59 -2.61 -2.37 4.72
C ARG A 59 -2.47 -0.86 4.58
N LEU A 60 -2.61 -0.34 3.36
CA LEU A 60 -2.57 1.09 3.07
C LEU A 60 -3.65 1.87 3.82
N HIS A 61 -4.88 1.34 3.83
CA HIS A 61 -5.98 1.87 4.63
C HIS A 61 -5.65 1.88 6.14
N SER A 62 -5.11 0.76 6.64
CA SER A 62 -4.71 0.65 8.05
C SER A 62 -3.58 1.61 8.43
N TYR A 63 -2.61 1.81 7.52
CA TYR A 63 -1.50 2.74 7.71
C TYR A 63 -1.98 4.19 7.83
N GLY A 64 -2.89 4.63 6.95
CA GLY A 64 -3.48 5.97 6.97
C GLY A 64 -4.63 6.17 7.98
N SER A 65 -4.95 5.18 8.82
CA SER A 65 -6.07 5.29 9.76
C SER A 65 -5.77 6.23 10.93
N ASP A 66 -6.81 6.90 11.43
CA ASP A 66 -6.69 7.71 12.65
C ASP A 66 -6.38 6.82 13.86
N ARG A 67 -5.44 7.27 14.68
CA ARG A 67 -4.96 6.58 15.89
C ARG A 67 -5.35 7.31 17.18
N SER A 68 -6.08 8.42 17.08
CA SER A 68 -6.52 9.20 18.24
C SER A 68 -7.38 8.42 19.23
N TRP A 69 -8.02 7.32 18.77
CA TRP A 69 -8.78 6.41 19.61
C TRP A 69 -7.92 5.58 20.59
N ILE A 70 -6.61 5.44 20.33
CA ILE A 70 -5.69 4.71 21.21
C ILE A 70 -5.25 5.66 22.34
N PRO A 71 -5.57 5.38 23.61
CA PRO A 71 -5.40 6.35 24.69
C PRO A 71 -3.94 6.61 25.08
N HIS A 72 -3.05 5.66 24.83
CA HIS A 72 -1.65 5.75 25.24
C HIS A 72 -0.74 6.13 24.06
N PRO A 73 0.01 7.25 24.13
CA PRO A 73 0.85 7.70 23.02
C PRO A 73 1.89 6.67 22.57
N ARG A 74 2.47 5.92 23.51
CA ARG A 74 3.39 4.81 23.18
C ARG A 74 2.73 3.74 22.31
N GLU A 75 1.47 3.42 22.57
CA GLU A 75 0.73 2.42 21.80
C GLU A 75 0.30 2.96 20.43
N GLN A 76 0.02 4.27 20.31
CA GLN A 76 -0.16 4.93 19.01
C GLN A 76 1.08 4.77 18.13
N ILE A 77 2.27 5.07 18.67
CA ILE A 77 3.55 4.94 17.95
C ILE A 77 3.78 3.49 17.52
N LYS A 78 3.62 2.53 18.45
CA LYS A 78 3.79 1.11 18.13
C LYS A 78 2.86 0.65 17.03
N ASN A 79 1.58 1.05 17.08
CA ASN A 79 0.62 0.72 16.05
C ASN A 79 0.99 1.34 14.70
N ALA A 80 1.41 2.61 14.67
CA ALA A 80 1.87 3.28 13.45
C ALA A 80 3.08 2.56 12.82
N LEU A 81 4.09 2.23 13.63
CA LEU A 81 5.27 1.49 13.16
C LEU A 81 4.90 0.08 12.65
N SER A 82 4.02 -0.63 13.35
CA SER A 82 3.59 -1.97 12.95
C SER A 82 2.84 -1.96 11.62
N THR A 83 1.93 -1.00 11.43
CA THR A 83 1.16 -0.86 10.19
C THR A 83 2.02 -0.37 9.02
N SER A 84 2.99 0.52 9.27
CA SER A 84 4.00 0.91 8.28
C SER A 84 4.82 -0.29 7.80
N LEU A 85 5.35 -1.10 8.73
CA LEU A 85 6.11 -2.30 8.39
C LEU A 85 5.28 -3.30 7.55
N GLN A 86 4.04 -3.59 7.97
CA GLN A 86 3.16 -4.48 7.23
C GLN A 86 2.82 -3.95 5.83
N THR A 87 2.69 -2.63 5.68
CA THR A 87 2.44 -2.00 4.37
C THR A 87 3.65 -2.19 3.45
N ARG A 88 4.86 -1.99 3.97
CA ARG A 88 6.10 -2.23 3.22
C ARG A 88 6.27 -3.69 2.81
N GLU A 89 6.04 -4.63 3.73
CA GLU A 89 6.07 -6.07 3.41
C GLU A 89 5.02 -6.45 2.35
N SER A 90 3.84 -5.83 2.39
CA SER A 90 2.81 -6.07 1.38
C SER A 90 3.19 -5.46 0.03
N LEU A 91 3.90 -4.33 0.03
CA LEU A 91 4.42 -3.70 -1.18
C LEU A 91 5.45 -4.63 -1.84
N GLU A 92 6.41 -5.15 -1.08
CA GLU A 92 7.42 -6.11 -1.57
C GLU A 92 6.76 -7.34 -2.23
N LYS A 93 5.72 -7.89 -1.62
CA LYS A 93 4.95 -9.04 -2.17
C LYS A 93 4.22 -8.72 -3.47
N VAL A 94 3.78 -7.48 -3.68
CA VAL A 94 3.16 -7.07 -4.95
C VAL A 94 4.25 -6.93 -6.02
N SER A 95 5.39 -6.31 -5.71
CA SER A 95 6.53 -6.21 -6.63
C SER A 95 6.98 -7.58 -7.12
N GLU A 96 7.18 -8.54 -6.19
CA GLU A 96 7.60 -9.90 -6.53
C GLU A 96 6.67 -10.57 -7.57
N ILE A 97 5.36 -10.36 -7.46
CA ILE A 97 4.38 -10.93 -8.40
C ILE A 97 4.33 -10.14 -9.70
N ALA A 98 4.40 -8.81 -9.64
CA ALA A 98 4.41 -7.95 -10.82
C ALA A 98 5.63 -8.21 -11.73
N ASP A 99 6.79 -8.51 -11.14
CA ASP A 99 8.02 -8.85 -11.87
C ASP A 99 7.94 -10.19 -12.63
N GLN A 100 7.02 -11.07 -12.23
CA GLN A 100 6.77 -12.35 -12.90
C GLN A 100 5.82 -12.22 -14.11
N LEU A 101 5.20 -11.06 -14.32
CA LEU A 101 4.40 -10.76 -15.50
C LEU A 101 5.32 -10.45 -16.68
N SER A 102 5.07 -11.10 -17.81
CA SER A 102 5.98 -11.08 -18.97
C SER A 102 5.41 -10.36 -20.19
N ASP A 103 4.10 -10.27 -20.33
CA ASP A 103 3.43 -9.73 -21.53
C ASP A 103 2.02 -9.22 -21.20
N GLY A 104 1.32 -8.68 -22.19
CA GLY A 104 -0.04 -8.17 -22.10
C GLY A 104 -0.11 -6.66 -22.38
N ALA A 105 -1.21 -6.22 -22.99
CA ALA A 105 -1.38 -4.84 -23.43
C ALA A 105 -1.31 -3.82 -22.27
N ASP A 106 -1.69 -4.25 -21.06
CA ASP A 106 -1.80 -3.38 -19.89
C ASP A 106 -0.61 -3.48 -18.93
N LEU A 107 0.39 -4.31 -19.24
CA LEU A 107 1.55 -4.53 -18.36
C LEU A 107 2.35 -3.24 -18.12
N ALA A 108 2.52 -2.41 -19.16
CA ALA A 108 3.21 -1.14 -19.02
C ALA A 108 2.46 -0.18 -18.09
N SER A 109 1.13 -0.08 -18.25
CA SER A 109 0.27 0.73 -17.39
C SER A 109 0.32 0.28 -15.94
N LEU A 110 0.29 -1.03 -15.69
CA LEU A 110 0.42 -1.59 -14.34
C LEU A 110 1.75 -1.21 -13.70
N ARG A 111 2.87 -1.32 -14.44
CA ARG A 111 4.19 -0.94 -13.93
C ARG A 111 4.29 0.55 -13.61
N VAL A 112 3.74 1.42 -14.45
CA VAL A 112 3.71 2.87 -14.20
C VAL A 112 2.91 3.21 -12.93
N VAL A 113 1.71 2.64 -12.78
CA VAL A 113 0.89 2.87 -11.59
C VAL A 113 1.60 2.32 -10.34
N TRP A 114 2.21 1.14 -10.46
CA TRP A 114 2.95 0.49 -9.37
C TRP A 114 4.18 1.30 -8.92
N GLU A 115 4.97 1.80 -9.87
CA GLU A 115 6.13 2.65 -9.58
C GLU A 115 5.70 3.96 -8.92
N ALA A 116 4.63 4.59 -9.41
CA ALA A 116 4.12 5.84 -8.84
C ALA A 116 3.70 5.68 -7.37
N ILE A 117 2.91 4.64 -7.04
CA ILE A 117 2.44 4.41 -5.68
C ILE A 117 3.57 3.97 -4.74
N SER A 118 4.49 3.11 -5.22
CA SER A 118 5.60 2.62 -4.41
C SER A 118 6.62 3.73 -4.12
N ALA A 119 6.95 4.56 -5.11
CA ALA A 119 7.82 5.72 -4.90
C ALA A 119 7.21 6.74 -3.95
N ALA A 120 5.91 7.02 -4.08
CA ALA A 120 5.21 7.93 -3.18
C ALA A 120 5.21 7.41 -1.73
N LEU A 121 5.02 6.11 -1.52
CA LEU A 121 4.97 5.50 -0.19
C LEU A 121 6.35 5.38 0.47
N MET A 122 7.42 5.24 -0.31
CA MET A 122 8.80 5.19 0.19
C MET A 122 9.41 6.57 0.46
N ALA A 123 8.76 7.64 0.00
CA ALA A 123 9.17 9.02 0.23
C ALA A 123 8.49 9.67 1.45
N ASP A 124 7.45 9.02 2.01
CA ASP A 124 6.79 9.36 3.28
C ASP A 124 7.63 8.86 4.48
#